data_AF-A0A183D971-F1
#
_entry.id   AF-A0A183D971-F1
#
_cell.length_a   1.000
_cell.length_b   1.000
_cell.length_c   1.000
_cell.angle_alpha   90.00
_cell.angle_beta   90.00
_cell.angle_gamma   90.00
#
_symmetry.space_group_name_H-M   'P 1'
#
loop_
_entity.id
_entity.type
_entity.pdbx_description
1 polymer ?
#
loop_
_entity_poly.entity_id
_entity_poly.type
_entity_poly.pdbx_seq_one_letter_code
_entity_poly.pdbx_strand_id
1 'polypeptide(L)'
;MISYPPLYRPGIFERSFAEHSGYRFSLKQRFWQNMQFFENDGPCFLVLGGMAEASPKWILNNELPVMKLARKYHAAVFLLEHRFYGKSLPEHGFTMKNLRFLNIENALHDIKEFINRINEEMRHESGSPQNWVLFGGSYAGIV
;
A
#
# COMPACT_ATOMS: atom_id res chain seq x y z
N MET A 1 -3.37 21.69 14.43
CA MET A 1 -4.25 20.50 14.41
C MET A 1 -4.26 20.02 12.96
N ILE A 2 -3.80 18.80 12.67
CA ILE A 2 -3.80 18.28 11.29
C ILE A 2 -5.25 17.92 10.94
N SER A 3 -5.84 18.62 9.98
CA SER A 3 -7.14 18.26 9.41
C SER A 3 -6.91 17.17 8.36
N TYR A 4 -7.52 16.00 8.55
CA TYR A 4 -7.51 14.94 7.55
C TYR A 4 -8.64 15.19 6.54
N PRO A 5 -8.40 14.96 5.23
CA PRO A 5 -9.44 15.14 4.24
C PRO A 5 -10.56 14.10 4.41
N PRO A 6 -11.77 14.40 3.90
CA PRO A 6 -12.86 13.43 3.84
C PRO A 6 -12.39 12.12 3.18
N LEU A 7 -12.84 10.98 3.71
CA LEU A 7 -12.54 9.64 3.18
C LEU A 7 -11.05 9.24 3.20
N TYR A 8 -10.24 9.90 4.04
CA TYR A 8 -8.94 9.37 4.45
C TYR A 8 -9.12 8.22 5.45
N ARG A 9 -8.44 7.09 5.22
CA ARG A 9 -8.40 5.97 6.19
C ARG A 9 -7.00 5.37 6.31
N PRO A 10 -6.45 5.21 7.52
CA PRO A 10 -5.40 4.22 7.77
C PRO A 10 -6.02 2.81 7.79
N GLY A 11 -5.24 1.80 7.41
CA GLY A 11 -5.69 0.41 7.42
C GLY A 11 -4.56 -0.60 7.58
N ILE A 12 -4.97 -1.86 7.79
CA ILE A 12 -4.07 -3.01 7.87
C ILE A 12 -4.39 -4.01 6.76
N PHE A 13 -3.35 -4.42 6.05
CA PHE A 13 -3.34 -5.47 5.06
C PHE A 13 -2.58 -6.68 5.63
N GLU A 14 -3.29 -7.78 5.87
CA GLU A 14 -2.68 -8.98 6.46
C GLU A 14 -2.34 -10.01 5.39
N ARG A 15 -1.14 -10.59 5.51
CA ARG A 15 -0.63 -11.67 4.67
C ARG A 15 -0.21 -12.81 5.56
N SER A 16 -0.79 -13.99 5.34
CA SER A 16 -0.44 -15.21 6.07
C SER A 16 -0.29 -16.38 5.10
N PHE A 17 0.72 -17.21 5.28
CA PHE A 17 0.87 -18.48 4.56
C PHE A 17 1.56 -19.53 5.43
N ALA A 18 1.30 -20.80 5.12
CA ALA A 18 1.90 -21.95 5.76
C ALA A 18 2.77 -22.71 4.74
N GLU A 19 3.97 -23.06 5.14
CA GLU A 19 4.85 -23.93 4.37
C GLU A 19 4.56 -25.40 4.67
N HIS A 20 4.96 -26.29 3.76
CA HIS A 20 4.93 -27.75 3.94
C HIS A 20 5.71 -28.21 5.18
N SER A 21 6.69 -27.43 5.64
CA SER A 21 7.44 -27.65 6.88
C SER A 21 6.63 -27.46 8.16
N GLY A 22 5.37 -27.00 8.05
CA GLY A 22 4.53 -26.57 9.17
C GLY A 22 4.85 -25.15 9.66
N TYR A 23 5.87 -24.49 9.08
CA TYR A 23 6.17 -23.10 9.41
C TYR A 23 5.06 -22.17 8.92
N ARG A 24 4.60 -21.27 9.79
CA ARG A 24 3.59 -20.27 9.47
C ARG A 24 4.24 -18.89 9.50
N PHE A 25 4.05 -18.14 8.44
CA PHE A 25 4.44 -16.74 8.35
C PHE A 25 3.18 -15.89 8.31
N SER A 26 3.12 -14.85 9.13
CA SER A 26 2.11 -13.80 9.07
C SER A 26 2.78 -12.43 9.11
N LEU A 27 2.23 -11.47 8.39
CA LEU A 27 2.67 -10.10 8.31
C LEU A 27 1.46 -9.18 8.23
N LYS A 28 1.42 -8.15 9.08
CA LYS A 28 0.42 -7.09 9.04
C LYS A 28 1.07 -5.83 8.47
N GLN A 29 0.77 -5.51 7.21
CA GLN A 29 1.26 -4.30 6.56
C GLN A 29 0.33 -3.12 6.82
N ARG A 30 0.92 -1.96 7.12
CA ARG A 30 0.16 -0.71 7.17
C ARG A 30 -0.06 -0.17 5.77
N PHE A 31 -1.23 0.41 5.57
CA PHE A 31 -1.49 1.25 4.41
C PHE A 31 -2.31 2.46 4.81
N TRP A 32 -2.36 3.43 3.91
CA TRP A 32 -3.23 4.60 4.01
C TRP A 32 -3.92 4.82 2.68
N GLN A 33 -5.15 5.32 2.75
CA GLN A 33 -5.96 5.70 1.61
C GLN A 33 -6.34 7.17 1.74
N ASN A 34 -6.32 7.88 0.61
CA ASN A 34 -6.85 9.23 0.47
C ASN A 34 -7.71 9.30 -0.81
N MET A 35 -9.01 9.53 -0.64
CA MET A 35 -9.99 9.61 -1.73
C MET A 35 -10.40 11.05 -2.06
N GLN A 36 -9.73 12.07 -1.51
CA GLN A 36 -10.18 13.47 -1.59
C GLN A 36 -10.35 14.02 -3.02
N PHE A 37 -9.69 13.42 -4.01
CA PHE A 37 -9.78 13.80 -5.43
C PHE A 37 -10.40 12.71 -6.29
N PHE A 38 -10.82 11.60 -5.70
CA PHE A 38 -11.36 10.49 -6.46
C PHE A 38 -12.75 10.86 -6.98
N GLU A 39 -12.91 10.84 -8.30
CA GLU A 39 -14.20 10.96 -8.98
C GLU A 39 -14.36 9.75 -9.91
N ASN A 40 -15.62 9.38 -10.21
CA ASN A 40 -16.03 8.21 -11.00
C ASN A 40 -14.99 7.69 -11.99
N ASP A 41 -14.71 6.38 -11.93
CA ASP A 41 -13.79 5.65 -12.83
C ASP A 41 -12.35 6.21 -12.91
N GLY A 42 -11.97 7.14 -12.04
CA GLY A 42 -10.60 7.64 -11.93
C GLY A 42 -9.59 6.52 -11.63
N PRO A 43 -8.31 6.68 -12.00
CA PRO A 43 -7.30 5.69 -11.72
C PRO A 43 -6.98 5.63 -10.22
N CYS A 44 -6.36 4.53 -9.80
CA CYS A 44 -5.78 4.36 -8.48
C CYS A 44 -4.27 4.59 -8.55
N PHE A 45 -3.75 5.48 -7.72
CA PHE A 45 -2.32 5.70 -7.56
C PHE A 45 -1.84 4.98 -6.31
N LEU A 46 -0.81 4.14 -6.47
CA LEU A 46 -0.19 3.43 -5.35
C LEU A 46 1.23 3.97 -5.11
N VAL A 47 1.41 4.67 -4.00
CA VAL A 47 2.73 5.06 -3.50
C VAL A 47 3.32 3.88 -2.72
N LEU A 48 4.50 3.42 -3.15
CA LEU A 48 5.23 2.35 -2.49
C LEU A 48 6.15 2.92 -1.41
N GLY A 49 6.03 2.37 -0.19
CA GLY A 49 6.99 2.62 0.88
C GLY A 49 8.37 2.08 0.53
N GLY A 50 9.41 2.77 0.99
CA GLY A 50 10.81 2.35 0.82
C GLY A 50 11.37 1.64 2.06
N MET A 51 12.67 1.85 2.31
CA MET A 51 13.43 1.18 3.38
C MET A 51 13.29 1.86 4.75
N ALA A 52 12.12 2.44 5.04
CA ALA A 52 11.87 3.19 6.28
C ALA A 52 10.39 3.15 6.65
N GLU A 53 10.08 3.60 7.87
CA GLU A 53 8.70 3.83 8.28
C GLU A 53 7.99 4.78 7.30
N ALA A 54 6.91 4.30 6.71
CA ALA A 54 6.07 5.06 5.81
C ALA A 54 5.32 6.14 6.59
N SER A 55 5.23 7.33 5.98
CA SER A 55 4.56 8.47 6.58
C SER A 55 3.35 8.87 5.72
N PRO A 56 2.15 9.02 6.31
CA PRO A 56 0.96 9.42 5.55
C PRO A 56 1.10 10.81 4.91
N LYS A 57 2.11 11.62 5.29
CA LYS A 57 2.42 12.89 4.62
C LYS A 57 2.59 12.75 3.11
N TRP A 58 3.04 11.59 2.63
CA TRP A 58 3.22 11.31 1.20
C TRP A 58 1.92 11.35 0.40
N ILE A 59 0.78 11.09 1.05
CA ILE A 59 -0.54 11.13 0.43
C ILE A 59 -1.46 12.20 1.03
N LEU A 60 -0.98 13.00 1.99
CA LEU A 60 -1.74 14.09 2.61
C LEU A 60 -1.24 15.48 2.20
N ASN A 61 0.01 15.60 1.76
CA ASN A 61 0.57 16.87 1.31
C ASN A 61 0.21 17.12 -0.17
N ASN A 62 -0.74 18.02 -0.40
CA ASN A 62 -1.20 18.42 -1.73
C ASN A 62 -0.13 19.06 -2.62
N GLU A 63 1.01 19.48 -2.06
CA GLU A 63 2.13 20.03 -2.83
C GLU A 63 3.02 18.98 -3.48
N LEU A 64 2.90 17.71 -3.07
CA LEU A 64 3.68 16.62 -3.62
C LEU A 64 3.24 16.23 -5.04
N PRO A 65 4.16 15.80 -5.92
CA PRO A 65 3.84 15.47 -7.31
C PRO A 65 2.69 14.47 -7.48
N VAL A 66 2.67 13.39 -6.70
CA VAL A 66 1.61 12.37 -6.76
C VAL A 66 0.24 12.96 -6.44
N MET A 67 0.15 13.88 -5.47
CA MET A 67 -1.11 14.52 -5.08
C MET A 67 -1.56 15.58 -6.10
N LYS A 68 -0.62 16.28 -6.74
CA LYS A 68 -0.90 17.18 -7.87
C LYS A 68 -1.45 16.42 -9.07
N LEU A 69 -0.86 15.26 -9.38
CA LEU A 69 -1.38 14.36 -10.42
C LEU A 69 -2.74 13.80 -10.03
N ALA A 70 -2.93 13.38 -8.77
CA ALA A 70 -4.20 12.82 -8.32
C ALA A 70 -5.35 13.82 -8.48
N ARG A 71 -5.10 15.10 -8.15
CA ARG A 71 -6.07 16.18 -8.40
C ARG A 71 -6.38 16.36 -9.88
N LYS A 72 -5.36 16.26 -10.75
CA LYS A 72 -5.52 16.45 -12.20
C LYS A 72 -6.28 15.31 -12.88
N TYR A 73 -6.09 14.08 -12.40
CA TYR A 73 -6.63 12.86 -13.01
C TYR A 73 -7.78 12.25 -12.21
N HIS A 74 -8.29 12.96 -11.21
CA HIS A 74 -9.34 12.51 -10.31
C HIS A 74 -9.05 11.15 -9.67
N ALA A 75 -7.80 10.94 -9.23
CA ALA A 75 -7.31 9.64 -8.80
C ALA A 75 -7.54 9.38 -7.30
N ALA A 76 -7.84 8.13 -6.96
CA ALA A 76 -7.71 7.62 -5.60
C ALA A 76 -6.23 7.41 -5.29
N VAL A 77 -5.77 7.73 -4.06
CA VAL A 77 -4.36 7.59 -3.70
C VAL A 77 -4.20 6.67 -2.50
N PHE A 78 -3.30 5.70 -2.64
CA PHE A 78 -2.95 4.72 -1.63
C PHE A 78 -1.46 4.82 -1.32
N LEU A 79 -1.08 4.52 -0.08
CA LEU A 79 0.30 4.33 0.36
C LEU A 79 0.41 2.98 1.04
N LEU A 80 1.26 2.10 0.54
CA LEU A 80 1.52 0.78 1.15
C LEU A 80 2.91 0.78 1.82
N GLU A 81 2.97 0.50 3.11
CA GLU A 81 4.24 0.36 3.81
C GLU A 81 4.90 -0.98 3.48
N HIS A 82 6.17 -0.91 3.06
CA HIS A 82 6.95 -2.07 2.66
C HIS A 82 7.08 -3.08 3.81
N ARG A 83 7.02 -4.38 3.47
CA ARG A 83 7.28 -5.47 4.42
C ARG A 83 8.60 -5.25 5.16
N PHE A 84 8.64 -5.61 6.44
CA PHE A 84 9.78 -5.49 7.36
C PHE A 84 10.22 -4.06 7.73
N TYR A 85 9.53 -3.01 7.28
CA TYR A 85 9.84 -1.63 7.64
C TYR A 85 8.72 -0.97 8.46
N GLY A 86 9.10 0.00 9.30
CA GLY A 86 8.19 0.74 10.15
C GLY A 86 7.40 -0.17 11.09
N LYS A 87 6.08 -0.26 10.88
CA LYS A 87 5.22 -1.16 11.68
C LYS A 87 4.68 -2.33 10.87
N SER A 88 5.05 -2.45 9.60
CA SER A 88 4.81 -3.62 8.75
C SER A 88 5.78 -4.75 9.10
N LEU A 89 5.65 -5.34 10.29
CA LEU A 89 6.60 -6.31 10.83
C LEU A 89 5.99 -7.72 10.91
N PRO A 90 6.78 -8.78 10.63
CA PRO A 90 6.29 -10.15 10.69
C PRO A 90 5.90 -10.53 12.12
N GLU A 91 4.93 -11.43 12.23
CA GLU A 91 4.61 -12.07 13.50
C GLU A 91 5.86 -12.80 14.04
N HIS A 92 6.14 -12.62 15.32
CA HIS A 92 7.36 -13.10 16.00
C HIS A 92 8.69 -12.41 15.60
N GLY A 93 8.65 -11.28 14.88
CA GLY A 93 9.79 -10.39 14.71
C GLY A 93 10.90 -10.90 13.77
N PHE A 94 12.11 -10.36 13.91
CA PHE A 94 13.23 -10.58 12.98
C PHE A 94 14.02 -11.86 13.27
N THR A 95 13.38 -13.02 13.12
CA THR A 95 14.08 -14.31 13.14
C THR A 95 14.74 -14.60 11.79
N MET A 96 15.81 -15.39 11.76
CA MET A 96 16.41 -15.86 10.49
C MET A 96 15.38 -16.55 9.59
N LYS A 97 14.41 -17.25 10.20
CA LYS A 97 13.28 -17.82 9.49
C LYS A 97 12.44 -16.72 8.83
N ASN A 98 12.03 -15.68 9.54
CA ASN A 98 11.24 -14.61 8.95
C ASN A 98 12.01 -13.80 7.90
N LEU A 99 13.30 -13.52 8.12
CA LEU A 99 14.10 -12.69 7.23
C LEU A 99 14.24 -13.26 5.81
N ARG A 100 14.08 -14.58 5.62
CA ARG A 100 14.06 -15.17 4.26
C ARG A 100 12.94 -14.62 3.36
N PHE A 101 11.89 -14.07 3.96
CA PHE A 101 10.77 -13.45 3.26
C PHE A 101 10.97 -11.96 2.96
N LEU A 102 12.06 -11.36 3.42
CA LEU A 102 12.43 -10.01 3.01
C LEU A 102 13.17 -10.07 1.67
N ASN A 103 12.40 -10.20 0.58
CA ASN A 103 12.90 -10.19 -0.79
C ASN A 103 11.90 -9.50 -1.75
N ILE A 104 12.36 -9.21 -2.97
CA ILE A 104 11.61 -8.44 -3.97
C ILE A 104 10.41 -9.23 -4.46
N GLU A 105 10.56 -10.54 -4.70
CA GLU A 105 9.49 -11.41 -5.19
C GLU A 105 8.28 -11.38 -4.26
N ASN A 106 8.53 -11.49 -2.96
CA ASN A 106 7.48 -11.43 -1.99
C ASN A 106 6.93 -10.00 -1.78
N ALA A 107 7.74 -8.95 -1.97
CA ALA A 107 7.25 -7.56 -1.95
C ALA A 107 6.30 -7.28 -3.14
N LEU A 108 6.65 -7.74 -4.34
CA LEU A 108 5.79 -7.71 -5.53
C LEU A 108 4.48 -8.49 -5.30
N HIS A 109 4.57 -9.64 -4.63
CA HIS A 109 3.38 -10.40 -4.28
C HIS A 109 2.47 -9.64 -3.31
N ASP A 110 3.02 -8.91 -2.34
CA ASP A 110 2.21 -8.05 -1.45
C ASP A 110 1.50 -6.94 -2.23
N ILE A 111 2.21 -6.29 -3.15
CA ILE A 111 1.65 -5.23 -3.99
C ILE A 111 0.47 -5.76 -4.82
N LYS A 112 0.66 -6.90 -5.49
CA LYS A 112 -0.40 -7.56 -6.27
C LYS A 112 -1.63 -7.88 -5.41
N GLU A 113 -1.42 -8.48 -4.25
CA GLU A 113 -2.50 -8.90 -3.37
C GLU A 113 -3.22 -7.71 -2.72
N PHE A 114 -2.48 -6.64 -2.40
CA PHE A 114 -3.05 -5.39 -1.95
C PHE A 114 -3.96 -4.78 -3.03
N ILE A 115 -3.48 -4.70 -4.27
CA ILE A 115 -4.27 -4.20 -5.41
C ILE A 115 -5.53 -5.05 -5.61
N ASN A 116 -5.42 -6.38 -5.55
CA ASN A 116 -6.57 -7.27 -5.68
C ASN A 116 -7.62 -6.99 -4.61
N ARG A 117 -7.20 -6.86 -3.35
CA ARG A 117 -8.10 -6.56 -2.23
C ARG A 117 -8.78 -5.19 -2.40
N ILE A 118 -8.04 -4.15 -2.74
CA ILE A 118 -8.64 -2.83 -2.95
C ILE A 118 -9.61 -2.85 -4.13
N ASN A 119 -9.29 -3.57 -5.21
CA ASN A 119 -10.21 -3.75 -6.33
C ASN A 119 -11.49 -4.50 -5.92
N GLU A 120 -11.42 -5.48 -5.03
CA GLU A 120 -12.60 -6.14 -4.46
C GLU A 120 -13.45 -5.15 -3.67
N GLU A 121 -12.82 -4.38 -2.76
CA GLU A 121 -13.50 -3.35 -1.97
C GLU A 121 -14.19 -2.29 -2.88
N MET A 122 -13.51 -1.82 -3.93
CA MET A 122 -14.04 -0.79 -4.84
C MET A 122 -15.06 -1.31 -5.86
N ARG A 123 -14.98 -2.58 -6.28
CA ARG A 123 -15.96 -3.17 -7.22
C ARG A 123 -17.38 -3.18 -6.67
N HIS A 124 -17.53 -3.34 -5.36
CA HIS A 124 -18.83 -3.24 -4.69
C HIS A 124 -19.45 -1.83 -4.80
N GLU A 125 -18.64 -0.81 -5.05
CA GLU A 125 -19.04 0.59 -5.06
C GLU A 125 -19.22 1.15 -6.48
N SER A 126 -18.29 0.88 -7.42
CA SER A 126 -18.31 1.50 -8.76
C SER A 126 -18.72 0.58 -9.92
N GLY A 127 -18.59 -0.74 -9.77
CA GLY A 127 -18.85 -1.71 -10.86
C GLY A 127 -17.83 -1.71 -12.03
N SER A 128 -16.88 -0.76 -12.06
CA SER A 128 -15.85 -0.63 -13.12
C SER A 128 -14.50 -1.23 -12.71
N PRO A 129 -13.69 -1.71 -13.68
CA PRO A 129 -12.31 -2.11 -13.42
C PRO A 129 -11.40 -0.90 -13.18
N GLN A 130 -10.61 -0.95 -12.10
CA GLN A 130 -9.72 0.16 -11.73
C GLN A 130 -8.35 0.05 -12.42
N ASN A 131 -7.92 1.14 -13.05
CA ASN A 131 -6.57 1.27 -13.62
C ASN A 131 -5.59 1.73 -12.53
N TRP A 132 -4.42 1.09 -12.44
CA TRP A 132 -3.41 1.40 -11.42
C TRP A 132 -2.15 2.02 -11.99
N VAL A 133 -1.62 3.05 -11.32
CA VAL A 133 -0.30 3.63 -11.57
C VAL A 133 0.51 3.57 -10.28
N LEU A 134 1.71 3.00 -10.34
CA LEU A 134 2.58 2.85 -9.20
C LEU A 134 3.60 3.99 -9.16
N PHE A 135 3.87 4.50 -7.95
CA PHE A 135 4.82 5.54 -7.67
C PHE A 135 5.82 5.05 -6.63
N GLY A 136 7.10 5.16 -6.93
CA GLY A 136 8.19 4.78 -6.04
C GLY A 136 9.42 5.63 -6.30
N GLY A 137 10.29 5.74 -5.29
CA GLY A 137 11.55 6.46 -5.40
C GLY A 137 12.69 5.67 -4.74
N SER A 138 13.89 5.78 -5.30
CA SER A 138 15.06 4.98 -4.88
C SER A 138 14.72 3.48 -4.97
N TYR A 139 15.01 2.68 -3.94
CA TYR A 139 14.64 1.26 -3.86
C TYR A 139 13.18 0.99 -4.22
N ALA A 140 12.24 1.80 -3.72
CA ALA A 140 10.81 1.60 -3.99
C ALA A 140 10.41 1.86 -5.44
N GLY A 141 11.25 2.52 -6.25
CA GLY A 141 11.02 2.69 -7.68
C GLY A 141 11.58 1.54 -8.53
N ILE A 142 12.39 0.66 -7.93
CA ILE A 142 12.91 -0.56 -8.56
C ILE A 142 11.95 -1.74 -8.30
N VAL A 143 11.37 -1.79 -7.08
CA VAL A 143 10.30 -2.73 -6.71
C VAL A 143 9.05 -2.44 -7.51
#